data_AF-A0A934U4C1-F1
#
_entry.id   AF-A0A934U4C1-F1
#
_cell.length_a   1.000
_cell.length_b   1.000
_cell.length_c   1.000
_cell.angle_alpha   90.00
_cell.angle_beta   90.00
_cell.angle_gamma   90.00
#
_symmetry.space_group_name_H-M   'P 1'
#
loop_
_entity.id
_entity.type
_entity.pdbx_description
1 polymer ?
#
loop_
_entity_poly.entity_id
_entity_poly.type
_entity_poly.pdbx_seq_one_letter_code
_entity_poly.pdbx_strand_id
1 'polypeptide(L)'
;MTDLQFGYRGDDLDEVDSEVGSAPIGSSAVRIELDGSLLPTAVEISRNWHELVGAAEIGREIFAAYNQAVAQFVVDSLSAGKLEHRGAIPPRRTQHMVLLETTTWDEYAAASAAMFDHRLVTVHGHATDRCEPAVTVLADRTSILRITVWSEWAQTARAGDIEGEILWCADQLRQQQPVFAVRGDYTPFSDEELAAQHSEHRFALIRSRSTNG
;
A
#
# COMPACT_ATOMS: atom_id res chain seq x y z
N MET A 1 4.77 -11.97 63.92
CA MET A 1 4.95 -13.14 63.04
C MET A 1 3.62 -13.30 62.33
N THR A 2 3.46 -12.57 61.22
CA THR A 2 2.19 -12.40 60.51
C THR A 2 2.45 -12.81 59.07
N ASP A 3 2.09 -14.04 58.76
CA ASP A 3 2.03 -14.55 57.39
C ASP A 3 0.67 -14.14 56.81
N LEU A 4 0.71 -13.33 55.75
CA LEU A 4 -0.43 -13.07 54.89
C LEU A 4 -0.05 -13.55 53.49
N GLN A 5 -0.52 -14.76 53.17
CA GLN A 5 -0.50 -15.34 51.83
C GLN A 5 -1.33 -14.47 50.89
N PHE A 6 -0.69 -13.95 49.85
CA PHE A 6 -1.39 -13.41 48.68
C PHE A 6 -1.94 -14.57 47.86
N GLY A 7 -3.27 -14.66 47.77
CA GLY A 7 -3.96 -15.54 46.85
C GLY A 7 -3.76 -15.09 45.41
N TYR A 8 -3.05 -15.88 44.62
CA TYR A 8 -3.14 -15.83 43.16
C TYR A 8 -4.47 -16.48 42.76
N ARG A 9 -5.43 -15.65 42.36
CA ARG A 9 -6.61 -16.06 41.59
C ARG A 9 -6.17 -16.06 40.13
N GLY A 10 -5.76 -17.24 39.64
CA GLY A 10 -5.53 -17.46 38.22
C GLY A 10 -6.89 -17.55 37.53
N ASP A 11 -7.30 -16.46 36.91
CA ASP A 11 -8.40 -16.43 35.95
C ASP A 11 -8.05 -17.31 34.75
N ASP A 12 -8.96 -18.24 34.47
CA ASP A 12 -9.45 -18.69 33.17
C ASP A 12 -8.69 -18.11 31.97
N LEU A 13 -7.69 -18.87 31.48
CA LEU A 13 -7.25 -18.76 30.10
C LEU A 13 -8.09 -19.74 29.29
N ASP A 14 -9.19 -19.21 28.75
CA ASP A 14 -9.97 -19.85 27.71
C ASP A 14 -9.05 -20.26 26.55
N GLU A 15 -9.16 -21.54 26.27
CA GLU A 15 -8.57 -22.29 25.17
C GLU A 15 -9.07 -21.69 23.85
N VAL A 16 -8.28 -20.77 23.26
CA VAL A 16 -8.58 -20.24 21.93
C VAL A 16 -8.19 -21.30 20.90
N ASP A 17 -9.20 -22.09 20.56
CA ASP A 17 -9.20 -23.09 19.50
C ASP A 17 -8.65 -22.47 18.22
N SER A 18 -7.36 -22.71 17.98
CA SER A 18 -6.64 -22.20 16.81
C SER A 18 -6.88 -23.14 15.64
N GLU A 19 -8.11 -23.22 15.17
CA GLU A 19 -8.40 -23.74 13.83
C GLU A 19 -8.04 -22.68 12.79
N VAL A 20 -6.73 -22.49 12.61
CA VAL A 20 -6.20 -21.86 11.39
C VAL A 20 -6.29 -22.91 10.29
N GLY A 21 -7.49 -23.03 9.71
CA GLY A 21 -7.71 -23.67 8.43
C GLY A 21 -7.00 -22.88 7.33
N SER A 22 -5.70 -23.08 7.20
CA SER A 22 -4.90 -22.59 6.08
C SER A 22 -5.23 -23.41 4.82
N ALA A 23 -6.40 -23.18 4.24
CA ALA A 23 -6.58 -23.46 2.82
C ALA A 23 -5.73 -22.45 2.02
N PRO A 24 -4.98 -22.87 0.99
CA PRO A 24 -4.39 -21.92 0.05
C PRO A 24 -5.54 -21.22 -0.67
N ILE A 25 -5.87 -20.00 -0.23
CA ILE A 25 -6.81 -19.12 -0.93
C ILE A 25 -6.06 -18.59 -2.15
N GLY A 26 -6.53 -19.00 -3.32
CA GLY A 26 -5.93 -18.72 -4.61
C GLY A 26 -6.54 -19.67 -5.63
N SER A 27 -7.86 -19.56 -5.83
CA SER A 27 -8.46 -20.19 -7.00
C SER A 27 -7.89 -19.51 -8.25
N SER A 28 -7.80 -20.26 -9.35
CA SER A 28 -7.40 -19.72 -10.66
C SER A 28 -8.40 -18.72 -11.25
N ALA A 29 -9.42 -18.29 -10.50
CA ALA A 29 -10.50 -17.48 -11.01
C ALA A 29 -10.12 -16.02 -11.21
N VAL A 30 -9.06 -15.53 -10.54
CA VAL A 30 -8.63 -14.13 -10.63
C VAL A 30 -7.13 -14.06 -10.93
N ARG A 31 -6.76 -13.24 -11.91
CA ARG A 31 -5.39 -12.87 -12.22
C ARG A 31 -5.25 -11.35 -12.17
N ILE A 32 -4.15 -10.87 -11.60
CA ILE A 32 -3.85 -9.44 -11.48
C ILE A 32 -2.44 -9.17 -11.99
N GLU A 33 -2.30 -8.11 -12.78
CA GLU A 33 -1.01 -7.54 -13.18
C GLU A 33 -0.82 -6.19 -12.50
N LEU A 34 0.42 -5.88 -12.11
CA LEU A 34 0.77 -4.70 -11.30
C LEU A 34 1.77 -3.81 -12.04
N ASP A 35 1.69 -2.51 -11.77
CA ASP A 35 2.77 -1.57 -12.11
C ASP A 35 3.85 -1.49 -11.00
N GLY A 36 4.86 -0.62 -11.22
CA GLY A 36 5.93 -0.38 -10.24
C GLY A 36 5.46 0.24 -8.91
N SER A 37 4.24 0.78 -8.87
CA SER A 37 3.61 1.29 -7.64
C SER A 37 2.79 0.22 -6.91
N LEU A 38 2.86 -1.04 -7.34
CA LEU A 38 2.08 -2.16 -6.80
C LEU A 38 0.57 -1.96 -6.89
N LEU A 39 0.12 -1.21 -7.90
CA LEU A 39 -1.29 -0.98 -8.18
C LEU A 39 -1.74 -1.80 -9.41
N PRO A 40 -2.96 -2.38 -9.40
CA PRO A 40 -3.49 -3.15 -10.52
C PRO A 40 -3.52 -2.37 -11.83
N THR A 41 -2.90 -2.90 -12.88
CA THR A 41 -2.99 -2.39 -14.27
C THR A 41 -3.88 -3.27 -15.15
N ALA A 42 -4.04 -4.54 -14.77
CA ALA A 42 -5.00 -5.45 -15.37
C ALA A 42 -5.58 -6.35 -14.28
N VAL A 43 -6.87 -6.65 -14.40
CA VAL A 43 -7.58 -7.62 -13.56
C VAL A 43 -8.36 -8.50 -14.52
N GLU A 44 -8.18 -9.80 -14.44
CA GLU A 44 -8.93 -10.79 -15.21
C GLU A 44 -9.66 -11.70 -14.25
N ILE A 45 -10.98 -11.70 -14.31
CA ILE A 45 -11.86 -12.57 -13.53
C ILE A 45 -12.51 -13.56 -14.51
N SER A 46 -12.46 -14.84 -14.19
CA SER A 46 -13.05 -15.87 -15.05
C SER A 46 -14.54 -15.61 -15.26
N ARG A 47 -15.03 -15.83 -16.48
CA ARG A 47 -16.45 -15.60 -16.82
C ARG A 47 -17.40 -16.46 -15.99
N ASN A 48 -16.95 -17.61 -15.51
CA ASN A 48 -17.70 -18.52 -14.65
C ASN A 48 -17.30 -18.42 -13.17
N TRP A 49 -16.78 -17.26 -12.72
CA TRP A 49 -16.33 -17.08 -11.34
C TRP A 49 -17.39 -17.42 -10.28
N HIS A 50 -18.67 -17.20 -10.58
CA HIS A 50 -19.80 -17.56 -9.70
C HIS A 50 -19.87 -19.05 -9.36
N GLU A 51 -19.34 -19.93 -10.21
CA GLU A 51 -19.27 -21.38 -9.97
C GLU A 51 -18.09 -21.75 -9.06
N LEU A 52 -17.08 -20.88 -8.99
CA LEU A 52 -15.81 -21.11 -8.31
C LEU A 52 -15.75 -20.41 -6.95
N VAL A 53 -16.40 -19.26 -6.83
CA VAL A 53 -16.28 -18.34 -5.69
C VAL A 53 -17.66 -17.75 -5.38
N GLY A 54 -18.08 -17.83 -4.13
CA GLY A 54 -19.33 -17.19 -3.70
C GLY A 54 -19.26 -15.66 -3.83
N ALA A 55 -20.40 -15.01 -4.11
CA ALA A 55 -20.46 -13.56 -4.23
C ALA A 55 -19.98 -12.80 -2.97
N ALA A 56 -20.12 -13.38 -1.78
CA ALA A 56 -19.58 -12.81 -0.54
C ALA A 56 -18.05 -12.96 -0.39
N GLU A 57 -17.45 -13.86 -1.16
CA GLU A 57 -16.04 -14.23 -1.06
C GLU A 57 -15.19 -13.61 -2.17
N ILE A 58 -15.80 -13.09 -3.25
CA ILE A 58 -15.09 -12.54 -4.40
C ILE A 58 -14.11 -11.42 -4.03
N GLY A 59 -14.46 -10.55 -3.08
CA GLY A 59 -13.54 -9.51 -2.61
C GLY A 59 -12.30 -10.08 -1.93
N ARG A 60 -12.46 -11.16 -1.14
CA ARG A 60 -11.35 -11.87 -0.49
C ARG A 60 -10.48 -12.58 -1.53
N GLU A 61 -11.11 -13.18 -2.54
CA GLU A 61 -10.41 -13.85 -3.64
C GLU A 61 -9.57 -12.87 -4.46
N ILE A 62 -10.14 -11.73 -4.84
CA ILE A 62 -9.41 -10.67 -5.57
C ILE A 62 -8.22 -10.18 -4.73
N PHE A 63 -8.42 -9.98 -3.42
CA PHE A 63 -7.34 -9.56 -2.54
C PHE A 63 -6.25 -10.62 -2.39
N ALA A 64 -6.60 -11.91 -2.37
CA ALA A 64 -5.63 -13.01 -2.38
C ALA A 64 -4.81 -13.02 -3.68
N ALA A 65 -5.47 -12.90 -4.84
CA ALA A 65 -4.81 -12.78 -6.13
C ALA A 65 -3.88 -11.55 -6.21
N TYR A 66 -4.29 -10.43 -5.61
CA TYR A 66 -3.44 -9.23 -5.49
C TYR A 66 -2.17 -9.53 -4.68
N ASN A 67 -2.29 -10.13 -3.50
CA ASN A 67 -1.13 -10.46 -2.66
C ASN A 67 -0.19 -11.45 -3.36
N GLN A 68 -0.73 -12.40 -4.12
CA GLN A 68 0.07 -13.30 -4.95
C GLN A 68 0.81 -12.54 -6.06
N ALA A 69 0.14 -11.61 -6.75
CA ALA A 69 0.77 -10.78 -7.76
C ALA A 69 1.88 -9.89 -7.17
N VAL A 70 1.68 -9.32 -5.97
CA VAL A 70 2.72 -8.56 -5.24
C VAL A 70 3.91 -9.47 -4.91
N ALA A 71 3.67 -10.66 -4.38
CA ALA A 71 4.73 -11.61 -4.05
C ALA A 71 5.54 -11.99 -5.29
N GLN A 72 4.87 -12.28 -6.41
CA GLN A 72 5.53 -12.60 -7.68
C GLN A 72 6.34 -11.40 -8.20
N PHE A 73 5.76 -10.20 -8.20
CA PHE A 73 6.45 -8.98 -8.60
C PHE A 73 7.74 -8.76 -7.80
N VAL A 74 7.70 -9.05 -6.49
CA VAL A 74 8.88 -8.97 -5.62
C VAL A 74 9.96 -9.97 -6.02
N VAL A 75 9.58 -11.22 -6.27
CA VAL A 75 10.51 -12.27 -6.71
C VAL A 75 11.15 -11.93 -8.06
N ASP A 76 10.36 -11.42 -9.00
CA ASP A 76 10.84 -11.03 -10.33
C ASP A 76 11.79 -9.83 -10.24
N SER A 77 11.44 -8.83 -9.42
CA SER A 77 12.27 -7.64 -9.17
C SER A 77 13.61 -8.00 -8.52
N LEU A 78 13.59 -8.92 -7.55
CA LEU A 78 14.79 -9.47 -6.91
C LEU A 78 15.69 -10.17 -7.93
N SER A 79 15.10 -11.06 -8.74
CA SER A 79 15.82 -11.85 -9.75
C SER A 79 16.41 -10.97 -10.85
N ALA A 80 15.74 -9.86 -11.18
CA ALA A 80 16.23 -8.89 -12.15
C ALA A 80 17.28 -7.91 -11.58
N GLY A 81 17.59 -7.97 -10.27
CA GLY A 81 18.44 -6.98 -9.60
C GLY A 81 17.82 -5.59 -9.52
N LYS A 82 16.50 -5.48 -9.71
CA LYS A 82 15.71 -4.23 -9.74
C LYS A 82 14.88 -4.06 -8.46
N LEU A 83 15.47 -4.40 -7.31
CA LEU A 83 14.86 -4.19 -5.99
C LEU A 83 14.54 -2.72 -5.68
N GLU A 84 15.04 -1.84 -6.52
CA GLU A 84 14.89 -0.42 -6.46
C GLU A 84 13.45 -0.01 -6.78
N HIS A 85 12.70 0.25 -5.69
CA HIS A 85 11.47 1.04 -5.58
C HIS A 85 10.17 0.24 -5.68
N ARG A 86 9.41 0.29 -4.58
CA ARG A 86 8.10 -0.34 -4.43
C ARG A 86 7.12 0.71 -3.96
N GLY A 87 5.97 0.81 -4.62
CA GLY A 87 4.90 1.72 -4.22
C GLY A 87 5.14 3.16 -4.67
N ALA A 88 4.43 4.09 -4.03
CA ALA A 88 4.50 5.52 -4.30
C ALA A 88 5.73 6.22 -3.70
N ILE A 89 6.65 5.47 -3.06
CA ILE A 89 7.84 6.03 -2.43
C ILE A 89 8.89 6.29 -3.53
N PRO A 90 9.37 7.53 -3.71
CA PRO A 90 10.28 7.86 -4.78
C PRO A 90 11.64 7.19 -4.59
N PRO A 91 12.45 7.10 -5.66
CA PRO A 91 13.77 6.53 -5.54
C PRO A 91 14.67 7.12 -4.50
N ARG A 92 15.55 6.34 -3.86
CA ARG A 92 16.48 6.90 -2.84
C ARG A 92 17.27 8.09 -3.39
N ARG A 93 17.75 7.97 -4.62
CA ARG A 93 18.39 9.06 -5.36
C ARG A 93 17.45 10.27 -5.52
N THR A 94 16.20 10.05 -5.96
CA THR A 94 15.17 11.10 -6.06
C THR A 94 14.83 11.73 -4.70
N GLN A 95 14.77 10.95 -3.62
CA GLN A 95 14.54 11.45 -2.26
C GLN A 95 15.64 12.44 -1.88
N HIS A 96 16.91 12.08 -2.09
CA HIS A 96 18.03 12.97 -1.82
C HIS A 96 17.94 14.26 -2.64
N MET A 97 17.67 14.16 -3.94
CA MET A 97 17.52 15.33 -4.83
C MET A 97 16.39 16.26 -4.37
N VAL A 98 15.19 15.72 -4.12
CA VAL A 98 14.03 16.52 -3.69
C VAL A 98 14.28 17.19 -2.35
N LEU A 99 14.89 16.48 -1.40
CA LEU A 99 15.19 17.04 -0.08
C LEU A 99 16.29 18.11 -0.14
N LEU A 100 17.24 17.99 -1.08
CA LEU A 100 18.25 19.01 -1.35
C LEU A 100 17.67 20.31 -1.93
N GLU A 101 16.53 20.27 -2.62
CA GLU A 101 15.86 21.47 -3.16
C GLU A 101 15.09 22.28 -2.11
N THR A 102 14.91 21.75 -0.90
CA THR A 102 14.21 22.45 0.17
C THR A 102 15.05 23.57 0.76
N THR A 103 14.43 24.70 1.11
CA THR A 103 15.16 25.90 1.57
C THR A 103 14.98 26.16 3.06
N THR A 104 13.92 25.62 3.66
CA THR A 104 13.61 25.77 5.09
C THR A 104 13.43 24.41 5.76
N TRP A 105 13.57 24.37 7.09
CA TRP A 105 13.31 23.15 7.86
C TRP A 105 11.87 22.66 7.71
N ASP A 106 10.89 23.57 7.63
CA ASP A 106 9.49 23.20 7.52
C ASP A 106 9.17 22.60 6.15
N GLU A 107 9.75 23.16 5.06
CA GLU A 107 9.70 22.54 3.73
C GLU A 107 10.34 21.15 3.71
N TYR A 108 11.53 21.02 4.32
CA TYR A 108 12.22 19.73 4.46
C TYR A 108 11.37 18.71 5.20
N ALA A 109 10.82 19.08 6.36
CA ALA A 109 10.01 18.20 7.18
C ALA A 109 8.72 17.80 6.45
N ALA A 110 8.06 18.75 5.78
CA ALA A 110 6.87 18.48 4.98
C ALA A 110 7.18 17.55 3.80
N ALA A 111 8.25 17.79 3.03
CA ALA A 111 8.64 16.93 1.91
C ALA A 111 9.03 15.52 2.37
N SER A 112 9.82 15.41 3.45
CA SER A 112 10.22 14.14 4.05
C SER A 112 9.00 13.37 4.57
N ALA A 113 8.13 14.01 5.36
CA ALA A 113 6.88 13.38 5.84
C ALA A 113 6.01 12.96 4.65
N ALA A 114 5.89 13.83 3.65
CA ALA A 114 5.16 13.55 2.44
C ALA A 114 5.82 12.52 1.54
N MET A 115 6.98 11.92 1.84
CA MET A 115 7.52 10.71 1.16
C MET A 115 7.18 9.43 1.92
N PHE A 116 7.18 9.48 3.25
CA PHE A 116 6.99 8.32 4.14
C PHE A 116 5.63 8.32 4.86
N ASP A 117 4.67 9.11 4.40
CA ASP A 117 3.33 9.13 4.98
C ASP A 117 2.64 7.78 4.75
N HIS A 118 2.30 7.11 5.85
CA HIS A 118 1.55 5.84 5.86
C HIS A 118 0.06 6.06 6.09
N ARG A 119 -0.44 7.28 5.86
CA ARG A 119 -1.86 7.58 5.97
C ARG A 119 -2.67 6.63 5.09
N LEU A 120 -3.65 6.01 5.73
CA LEU A 120 -4.64 5.17 5.07
C LEU A 120 -5.55 6.02 4.19
N VAL A 121 -5.77 5.54 2.97
CA VAL A 121 -6.67 6.11 1.99
C VAL A 121 -7.73 5.07 1.65
N THR A 122 -8.99 5.49 1.75
CA THR A 122 -10.12 4.70 1.27
C THR A 122 -10.59 5.28 -0.06
N VAL A 123 -10.67 4.45 -1.08
CA VAL A 123 -11.20 4.78 -2.39
C VAL A 123 -12.45 3.95 -2.64
N HIS A 124 -13.44 4.58 -3.24
CA HIS A 124 -14.70 3.97 -3.60
C HIS A 124 -14.80 3.81 -5.11
N GLY A 125 -15.37 2.68 -5.52
CA GLY A 125 -15.80 2.43 -6.87
C GLY A 125 -16.90 3.41 -7.32
N HIS A 126 -17.16 3.43 -8.62
CA HIS A 126 -18.26 4.18 -9.20
C HIS A 126 -19.61 3.49 -9.06
N ALA A 127 -19.62 2.17 -9.12
CA ALA A 127 -20.84 1.41 -8.95
C ALA A 127 -21.36 1.57 -7.52
N THR A 128 -22.66 1.85 -7.41
CA THR A 128 -23.37 1.92 -6.14
C THR A 128 -24.55 0.98 -6.16
N ASP A 129 -24.78 0.27 -5.07
CA ASP A 129 -26.05 -0.41 -4.79
C ASP A 129 -26.67 0.23 -3.54
N ARG A 130 -27.99 0.38 -3.44
CA ARG A 130 -28.69 1.06 -2.31
C ARG A 130 -27.98 2.29 -1.69
N CYS A 131 -27.35 3.14 -2.51
CA CYS A 131 -26.57 4.32 -2.11
C CYS A 131 -25.23 4.06 -1.38
N GLU A 132 -24.71 2.84 -1.34
CA GLU A 132 -23.36 2.52 -0.86
C GLU A 132 -22.46 2.06 -2.01
N PRO A 133 -21.14 2.33 -1.95
CA PRO A 133 -20.20 1.87 -2.97
C PRO A 133 -20.15 0.34 -3.04
N ALA A 134 -20.32 -0.19 -4.25
CA ALA A 134 -20.27 -1.62 -4.49
C ALA A 134 -18.86 -2.20 -4.31
N VAL A 135 -17.84 -1.39 -4.59
CA VAL A 135 -16.42 -1.73 -4.37
C VAL A 135 -15.77 -0.66 -3.50
N THR A 136 -15.00 -1.08 -2.51
CA THR A 136 -14.19 -0.21 -1.67
C THR A 136 -12.79 -0.78 -1.53
N VAL A 137 -11.78 0.05 -1.75
CA VAL A 137 -10.36 -0.29 -1.61
C VAL A 137 -9.76 0.55 -0.50
N LEU A 138 -9.12 -0.11 0.46
CA LEU A 138 -8.29 0.53 1.48
C LEU A 138 -6.84 0.31 1.10
N ALA A 139 -6.06 1.38 1.03
CA ALA A 139 -4.64 1.33 0.70
C ALA A 139 -3.85 2.29 1.58
N ASP A 140 -2.54 2.07 1.62
CA ASP A 140 -1.59 3.11 1.95
C ASP A 140 -0.72 3.40 0.72
N ARG A 141 0.42 4.06 0.92
CA ARG A 141 1.33 4.40 -0.18
C ARG A 141 2.16 3.24 -0.72
N THR A 142 2.24 2.16 0.03
CA THR A 142 3.07 1.01 -0.28
C THR A 142 2.26 -0.07 -0.97
N SER A 143 0.99 -0.25 -0.60
CA SER A 143 0.15 -1.31 -1.17
C SER A 143 -1.34 -1.09 -0.90
N ILE A 144 -2.15 -1.91 -1.57
CA ILE A 144 -3.54 -2.13 -1.20
C ILE A 144 -3.56 -3.05 0.03
N LEU A 145 -4.32 -2.64 1.04
CA LEU A 145 -4.44 -3.32 2.33
C LEU A 145 -5.75 -4.12 2.45
N ARG A 146 -6.78 -3.72 1.70
CA ARG A 146 -8.06 -4.44 1.66
C ARG A 146 -8.83 -4.10 0.39
N ILE A 147 -9.48 -5.10 -0.17
CA ILE A 147 -10.50 -4.95 -1.22
C ILE A 147 -11.81 -5.52 -0.67
N THR A 148 -12.87 -4.73 -0.75
CA THR A 148 -14.22 -5.13 -0.35
C THR A 148 -15.13 -4.99 -1.55
N VAL A 149 -15.84 -6.07 -1.88
CA VAL A 149 -16.88 -6.09 -2.90
C VAL A 149 -18.18 -6.47 -2.21
N TRP A 150 -19.21 -5.67 -2.39
CA TRP A 150 -20.49 -5.93 -1.77
C TRP A 150 -21.18 -7.12 -2.44
N SER A 151 -21.52 -8.12 -1.62
CA SER A 151 -22.11 -9.39 -2.04
C SER A 151 -23.44 -9.27 -2.78
N GLU A 152 -24.32 -8.33 -2.44
CA GLU A 152 -25.62 -8.19 -3.13
C GLU A 152 -25.44 -7.68 -4.55
N TRP A 153 -24.58 -6.68 -4.74
CA TRP A 153 -24.19 -6.22 -6.06
C TRP A 153 -23.45 -7.31 -6.85
N ALA A 154 -22.46 -7.97 -6.21
CA ALA A 154 -21.64 -9.00 -6.84
C ALA A 154 -22.46 -10.18 -7.38
N GLN A 155 -23.58 -10.55 -6.77
CA GLN A 155 -24.48 -11.60 -7.25
C GLN A 155 -25.00 -11.36 -8.67
N THR A 156 -25.11 -10.09 -9.09
CA THR A 156 -25.66 -9.70 -10.38
C THR A 156 -24.61 -9.10 -11.33
N ALA A 157 -23.45 -8.73 -10.80
CA ALA A 157 -22.35 -8.17 -11.55
C ALA A 157 -21.71 -9.19 -12.51
N ARG A 158 -21.32 -8.73 -13.69
CA ARG A 158 -20.44 -9.50 -14.59
C ARG A 158 -19.00 -9.33 -14.15
N ALA A 159 -18.14 -10.28 -14.53
CA ALA A 159 -16.70 -10.21 -14.28
C ALA A 159 -16.11 -8.83 -14.65
N GLY A 160 -16.40 -8.34 -15.87
CA GLY A 160 -15.94 -7.05 -16.36
C GLY A 160 -16.42 -5.83 -15.56
N ASP A 161 -17.57 -5.92 -14.89
CA ASP A 161 -18.05 -4.84 -14.03
C ASP A 161 -17.17 -4.75 -12.78
N ILE A 162 -16.84 -5.89 -12.17
CA ILE A 162 -15.96 -5.96 -10.99
C ILE A 162 -14.52 -5.54 -11.36
N GLU A 163 -13.99 -6.07 -12.47
CA GLU A 163 -12.66 -5.70 -12.99
C GLU A 163 -12.54 -4.18 -13.18
N GLY A 164 -13.53 -3.57 -13.84
CA GLY A 164 -13.56 -2.13 -14.10
C GLY A 164 -13.54 -1.29 -12.82
N GLU A 165 -14.30 -1.70 -11.81
CA GLU A 165 -14.35 -1.00 -10.51
C GLU A 165 -13.02 -1.08 -9.74
N ILE A 166 -12.33 -2.22 -9.79
CA ILE A 166 -11.01 -2.38 -9.17
C ILE A 166 -9.97 -1.52 -9.88
N LEU A 167 -9.96 -1.52 -11.22
CA LEU A 167 -9.05 -0.69 -12.01
C LEU A 167 -9.32 0.80 -11.80
N TRP A 168 -10.59 1.20 -11.72
CA TRP A 168 -10.99 2.55 -11.36
C TRP A 168 -10.42 2.97 -10.00
N CYS A 169 -10.56 2.13 -8.98
CA CYS A 169 -10.01 2.42 -7.66
C CYS A 169 -8.47 2.53 -7.70
N ALA A 170 -7.81 1.68 -8.49
CA ALA A 170 -6.35 1.75 -8.68
C ALA A 170 -5.93 3.08 -9.34
N ASP A 171 -6.64 3.55 -10.36
CA ASP A 171 -6.36 4.84 -11.01
C ASP A 171 -6.57 6.02 -10.06
N GLN A 172 -7.60 5.98 -9.22
CA GLN A 172 -7.82 7.00 -8.20
C GLN A 172 -6.72 7.00 -7.15
N LEU A 173 -6.21 5.83 -6.75
CA LEU A 173 -5.04 5.74 -5.87
C LEU A 173 -3.80 6.35 -6.54
N ARG A 174 -3.55 6.06 -7.84
CA ARG A 174 -2.45 6.68 -8.61
C ARG A 174 -2.53 8.19 -8.62
N GLN A 175 -3.71 8.76 -8.87
CA GLN A 175 -3.91 10.21 -8.92
C GLN A 175 -3.67 10.91 -7.58
N GLN A 176 -3.81 10.19 -6.47
CA GLN A 176 -3.54 10.71 -5.13
C GLN A 176 -2.07 10.60 -4.71
N GLN A 177 -1.23 9.90 -5.49
CA GLN A 177 0.19 9.78 -5.18
C GLN A 177 0.89 11.14 -5.39
N PRO A 178 1.69 11.61 -4.42
CA PRO A 178 2.47 12.82 -4.60
C PRO A 178 3.51 12.64 -5.71
N VAL A 179 3.62 13.63 -6.59
CA VAL A 179 4.63 13.65 -7.64
C VAL A 179 5.88 14.36 -7.12
N PHE A 180 6.99 13.63 -7.04
CA PHE A 180 8.28 14.17 -6.63
C PHE A 180 9.12 14.56 -7.85
N ALA A 181 8.92 15.79 -8.31
CA ALA A 181 9.70 16.34 -9.41
C ALA A 181 10.96 17.02 -8.89
N VAL A 182 12.10 16.69 -9.50
CA VAL A 182 13.40 17.34 -9.29
C VAL A 182 13.59 18.38 -10.39
N ARG A 183 13.98 19.59 -10.02
CA ARG A 183 14.20 20.73 -10.93
C ARG A 183 15.68 20.94 -11.25
N GLY A 184 16.58 20.61 -10.33
CA GLY A 184 18.02 20.76 -10.47
C GLY A 184 18.65 19.69 -11.37
N ASP A 185 19.79 20.00 -11.97
CA ASP A 185 20.62 19.00 -12.64
C ASP A 185 21.53 18.33 -11.62
N TYR A 186 21.20 17.09 -11.27
CA TYR A 186 21.95 16.25 -10.36
C TYR A 186 22.69 15.12 -11.07
N THR A 187 22.69 15.11 -12.40
CA THR A 187 23.36 14.09 -13.24
C THR A 187 24.84 13.90 -12.89
N PRO A 188 25.62 14.95 -12.58
CA PRO A 188 27.05 14.79 -12.28
C PRO A 188 27.35 14.07 -10.97
N PHE A 189 26.40 13.99 -10.03
CA PHE A 189 26.65 13.48 -8.69
C PHE A 189 26.35 11.99 -8.57
N SER A 190 27.26 11.25 -7.94
CA SER A 190 27.01 9.88 -7.49
C SER A 190 25.97 9.84 -6.36
N ASP A 191 25.40 8.66 -6.10
CA ASP A 191 24.43 8.49 -4.99
C ASP A 191 25.06 8.77 -3.62
N GLU A 192 26.35 8.46 -3.45
CA GLU A 192 27.09 8.73 -2.21
C GLU A 192 27.31 10.23 -2.00
N GLU A 193 27.68 10.97 -3.06
CA GLU A 193 27.81 12.42 -3.00
C GLU A 193 26.47 13.09 -2.70
N LEU A 194 25.37 12.64 -3.31
CA LEU A 194 24.04 13.15 -3.00
C LEU A 194 23.64 12.89 -1.55
N ALA A 195 23.92 11.70 -1.02
CA ALA A 195 23.64 11.36 0.37
C ALA A 195 24.47 12.20 1.36
N ALA A 196 25.75 12.46 1.03
CA ALA A 196 26.63 13.32 1.81
C ALA A 196 26.12 14.77 1.82
N GLN A 197 25.84 15.34 0.64
CA GLN A 197 25.29 16.69 0.51
C GLN A 197 23.94 16.82 1.23
N HIS A 198 23.07 15.81 1.11
CA HIS A 198 21.77 15.80 1.79
C HIS A 198 21.95 15.84 3.32
N SER A 199 22.91 15.09 3.84
CA SER A 199 23.22 15.10 5.28
C SER A 199 23.70 16.48 5.74
N GLU A 200 24.63 17.10 5.01
CA GLU A 200 25.13 18.45 5.30
C GLU A 200 24.02 19.51 5.24
N HIS A 201 23.19 19.46 4.19
CA HIS A 201 22.04 20.35 4.00
C HIS A 201 21.07 20.26 5.17
N ARG A 202 20.72 19.04 5.58
CA ARG A 202 19.83 18.81 6.74
C ARG A 202 20.40 19.46 8.00
N PHE A 203 21.70 19.34 8.27
CA PHE A 203 22.33 19.98 9.42
C PHE A 203 22.31 21.51 9.32
N ALA A 204 22.52 22.06 8.12
CA ALA A 204 22.44 23.50 7.89
C ALA A 204 21.04 24.05 8.19
N LEU A 205 19.98 23.37 7.72
CA LEU A 205 18.59 23.74 8.00
C LEU A 205 18.23 23.68 9.48
N ILE A 206 18.74 22.69 10.23
CA ILE A 206 18.51 22.61 11.68
C ILE A 206 19.19 23.79 12.39
N ARG A 207 20.43 24.11 12.00
CA ARG A 207 21.18 25.21 12.61
C ARG A 207 20.51 26.56 12.36
N SER A 208 20.07 26.83 11.12
CA SER A 208 19.40 28.09 10.78
C SER A 208 18.10 28.27 11.59
N ARG A 209 17.35 27.19 11.82
CA ARG A 209 16.14 27.22 12.67
C ARG A 209 16.44 27.61 14.12
N SER A 210 17.51 27.07 14.71
CA SER A 210 17.91 27.39 16.08
C SER A 210 18.46 28.82 16.26
N THR A 211 18.79 29.51 15.17
CA THR A 211 19.34 30.88 15.22
C THR A 211 18.25 31.95 15.04
N ASN A 212 17.08 31.55 14.51
CA ASN A 212 15.95 32.44 14.17
C ASN A 212 14.73 32.27 15.10
N GLY A 213 14.85 31.49 16.19
CA GLY A 213 13.82 31.32 17.23
C GLY A 213 14.31 31.84 18.56
#